data_AF-A0A6L8GJV4-F1
#
_entry.id   AF-A0A6L8GJV4-F1
#
_cell.length_a   1.000
_cell.length_b   1.000
_cell.length_c   1.000
_cell.angle_alpha   90.00
_cell.angle_beta   90.00
_cell.angle_gamma   90.00
#
_symmetry.space_group_name_H-M   'P 1'
#
loop_
_entity.id
_entity.type
_entity.pdbx_description
1 polymer ?
#
loop_
_entity_poly.entity_id
_entity_poly.type
_entity_poly.pdbx_seq_one_letter_code
_entity_poly.pdbx_strand_id
1 'polypeptide(L)'
;MDEETGTTLPPTASLSGRRQWIITDLDLEPILVKAMDAEEGHGWTLGFARRVAQEYRRFLVLCLERGQDANRLILPSTPVADFWHLHILDTEKYIEDCQHCFGSILHHHFGRRTDQDTANLQEAYGKTVALYGSTSGKKPPADVWGFIPPSDLALAYLDHDDHGAEDANPSHETPSHTVRNKAGARQWIMEHLDLEPILVKAMDAEKSNGWTLGFARRVAQEYRRFLVLCLEHRQDTNHLVVPSKLVDKFWHFHILDTKKYIEDCQHCFGSILHHFPYFGMRGDQDAINLWETYYETFVLYRSAFGKQPPADIWPHSKTALKYWSRVGQTRMLSRRGAREDAEFDRRRPRLADPGLPMNSPTLMSDAAKTGEIRWETDRVKVGDNSVRLPVKKNEAMGYIIVMIFFFTLV
;
A
#
# COMPACT_ATOMS: atom_id res chain seq x y z
N MET A 1 15.60 -20.31 -31.28
CA MET A 1 16.66 -19.56 -30.57
C MET A 1 16.02 -18.25 -30.24
N ASP A 2 15.26 -18.23 -29.14
CA ASP A 2 14.64 -17.02 -28.62
C ASP A 2 14.84 -17.09 -27.11
N GLU A 3 15.59 -16.10 -26.60
CA GLU A 3 15.91 -15.92 -25.19
C GLU A 3 14.68 -15.40 -24.45
N GLU A 4 14.08 -16.24 -23.59
CA GLU A 4 13.22 -15.78 -22.52
C GLU A 4 14.08 -15.11 -21.44
N THR A 5 14.06 -13.78 -21.40
CA THR A 5 14.55 -12.99 -20.27
C THR A 5 13.54 -13.09 -19.12
N GLY A 6 13.50 -14.24 -18.47
CA GLY A 6 12.88 -14.44 -17.16
C GLY A 6 13.98 -14.59 -16.12
N THR A 7 14.47 -13.47 -15.56
CA THR A 7 15.52 -13.50 -14.54
C THR A 7 14.96 -13.90 -13.19
N THR A 8 14.46 -15.13 -13.07
CA THR A 8 14.31 -15.80 -11.78
C THR A 8 15.64 -16.46 -11.45
N LEU A 9 16.49 -15.78 -10.70
CA LEU A 9 17.67 -16.42 -10.11
C LEU A 9 17.20 -17.44 -9.05
N PRO A 10 17.88 -18.59 -8.93
CA PRO A 10 17.56 -19.59 -7.91
C PRO A 10 17.91 -19.07 -6.49
N PRO A 11 17.27 -19.59 -5.44
CA PRO A 11 17.41 -19.17 -4.03
C PRO A 11 18.80 -19.45 -3.39
N THR A 12 19.86 -19.50 -4.19
CA THR A 12 21.25 -19.83 -3.81
C THR A 12 22.24 -18.69 -4.09
N ALA A 13 21.76 -17.47 -4.35
CA ALA A 13 22.63 -16.32 -4.57
C ALA A 13 23.47 -15.98 -3.32
N SER A 14 24.77 -15.78 -3.51
CA SER A 14 25.69 -15.39 -2.43
C SER A 14 25.25 -14.08 -1.76
N LEU A 15 25.66 -13.84 -0.52
CA LEU A 15 25.37 -12.58 0.19
C LEU A 15 25.76 -11.35 -0.65
N SER A 16 26.92 -11.41 -1.32
CA SER A 16 27.38 -10.36 -2.23
C SER A 16 26.48 -10.19 -3.45
N GLY A 17 25.95 -11.29 -4.01
CA GLY A 17 25.02 -11.24 -5.13
C GLY A 17 23.69 -10.59 -4.74
N ARG A 18 23.12 -10.99 -3.61
CA ARG A 18 21.87 -10.40 -3.07
C ARG A 18 22.04 -8.92 -2.73
N ARG A 19 23.17 -8.55 -2.11
CA ARG A 19 23.55 -7.14 -1.89
C ARG A 19 23.58 -6.35 -3.19
N GLN A 20 24.24 -6.89 -4.22
CA GLN A 20 24.36 -6.20 -5.51
C GLN A 20 22.99 -6.00 -6.15
N TRP A 21 22.14 -7.03 -6.16
CA TRP A 21 20.79 -6.96 -6.71
C TRP A 21 19.93 -5.88 -6.03
N ILE A 22 19.97 -5.79 -4.68
CA ILE A 22 19.28 -4.72 -3.94
C ILE A 22 19.72 -3.33 -4.41
N ILE A 23 21.00 -3.17 -4.75
CA ILE A 23 21.57 -1.87 -5.14
C ILE A 23 21.20 -1.51 -6.58
N THR A 24 21.25 -2.48 -7.51
CA THR A 24 21.15 -2.20 -8.95
C THR A 24 19.82 -2.56 -9.59
N ASP A 25 19.17 -3.63 -9.15
CA ASP A 25 18.15 -4.32 -9.93
C ASP A 25 16.76 -4.35 -9.28
N LEU A 26 16.69 -4.21 -7.94
CA LEU A 26 15.41 -4.09 -7.24
C LEU A 26 14.59 -2.93 -7.82
N ASP A 27 13.48 -3.19 -8.49
CA ASP A 27 12.65 -2.14 -9.10
C ASP A 27 11.82 -1.42 -8.03
N LEU A 28 12.05 -0.13 -7.81
CA LEU A 28 11.31 0.68 -6.82
C LEU A 28 10.40 1.74 -7.48
N GLU A 29 10.25 1.70 -8.80
CA GLU A 29 9.53 2.71 -9.56
C GLU A 29 8.04 2.78 -9.24
N PRO A 30 7.30 1.66 -9.10
CA PRO A 30 5.91 1.71 -8.68
C PRO A 30 5.72 2.37 -7.30
N ILE A 31 6.64 2.10 -6.36
CA ILE A 31 6.60 2.67 -5.01
C ILE A 31 6.89 4.18 -5.07
N LEU A 32 7.81 4.63 -5.92
CA LEU A 32 8.05 6.07 -6.17
C LEU A 32 6.80 6.78 -6.65
N VAL A 33 6.07 6.21 -7.63
CA VAL A 33 4.82 6.77 -8.13
C VAL A 33 3.81 6.93 -7.01
N LYS A 34 3.65 5.90 -6.17
CA LYS A 34 2.75 5.96 -5.02
C LYS A 34 3.20 6.99 -3.98
N ALA A 35 4.49 7.09 -3.67
CA ALA A 35 5.01 8.05 -2.70
C ALA A 35 4.78 9.51 -3.11
N MET A 36 4.79 9.78 -4.41
CA MET A 36 4.55 11.11 -4.98
C MET A 36 3.07 11.49 -5.05
N ASP A 37 2.16 10.52 -4.99
CA ASP A 37 0.73 10.80 -5.05
C ASP A 37 0.29 11.60 -3.81
N ALA A 38 -0.46 12.67 -4.03
CA ALA A 38 -0.86 13.60 -2.98
C ALA A 38 -2.11 13.15 -2.21
N GLU A 39 -2.94 12.28 -2.79
CA GLU A 39 -4.18 11.81 -2.17
C GLU A 39 -4.00 10.46 -1.49
N GLU A 40 -3.28 9.57 -2.15
CA GLU A 40 -3.12 8.16 -1.79
C GLU A 40 -1.70 7.82 -1.31
N GLY A 41 -0.78 8.79 -1.37
CA GLY A 41 0.63 8.66 -1.01
C GLY A 41 1.08 9.65 0.06
N HIS A 42 2.32 10.15 -0.09
CA HIS A 42 2.89 11.16 0.83
C HIS A 42 3.07 12.54 0.16
N GLY A 43 2.66 12.71 -1.11
CA GLY A 43 2.80 13.97 -1.85
C GLY A 43 4.26 14.41 -2.02
N TRP A 44 5.21 13.48 -2.00
CA TRP A 44 6.63 13.82 -2.08
C TRP A 44 7.01 14.34 -3.47
N THR A 45 7.97 15.26 -3.50
CA THR A 45 8.62 15.61 -4.76
C THR A 45 9.40 14.41 -5.31
N LEU A 46 9.49 14.26 -6.64
CA LEU A 46 10.29 13.20 -7.27
C LEU A 46 11.73 13.18 -6.74
N GLY A 47 12.33 14.36 -6.55
CA GLY A 47 13.69 14.49 -6.03
C GLY A 47 13.85 13.94 -4.61
N PHE A 48 12.88 14.18 -3.73
CA PHE A 48 12.90 13.62 -2.37
C PHE A 48 12.62 12.11 -2.39
N ALA A 49 11.59 11.67 -3.12
CA ALA A 49 11.23 10.26 -3.25
C ALA A 49 12.40 9.41 -3.77
N ARG A 50 13.15 9.88 -4.79
CA ARG A 50 14.35 9.21 -5.29
C ARG A 50 15.46 9.08 -4.24
N ARG A 51 15.66 10.10 -3.40
CA ARG A 51 16.64 10.03 -2.30
C ARG A 51 16.20 9.03 -1.24
N VAL A 52 14.92 9.03 -0.86
CA VAL A 52 14.37 8.06 0.10
C VAL A 52 14.48 6.64 -0.44
N ALA A 53 14.16 6.41 -1.73
CA ALA A 53 14.33 5.11 -2.36
C ALA A 53 15.80 4.61 -2.34
N GLN A 54 16.76 5.52 -2.54
CA GLN A 54 18.19 5.19 -2.41
C GLN A 54 18.55 4.81 -0.96
N GLU A 55 18.03 5.52 0.03
CA GLU A 55 18.24 5.21 1.44
C GLU A 55 17.51 3.93 1.89
N TYR A 56 16.37 3.62 1.26
CA TYR A 56 15.65 2.36 1.46
C TYR A 56 16.44 1.16 0.93
N ARG A 57 17.11 1.27 -0.23
CA ARG A 57 18.05 0.22 -0.68
C ARG A 57 19.16 -0.01 0.35
N ARG A 58 19.74 1.06 0.88
CA ARG A 58 20.77 0.96 1.93
C ARG A 58 20.22 0.31 3.20
N PHE A 59 18.95 0.57 3.53
CA PHE A 59 18.26 -0.03 4.66
C PHE A 59 18.08 -1.54 4.47
N LEU A 60 17.63 -1.97 3.29
CA LEU A 60 17.51 -3.39 2.95
C LEU A 60 18.86 -4.11 2.98
N VAL A 61 19.94 -3.48 2.48
CA VAL A 61 21.31 -4.03 2.62
C VAL A 61 21.71 -4.16 4.08
N LEU A 62 21.39 -3.17 4.92
CA LEU A 62 21.68 -3.25 6.35
C LEU A 62 20.91 -4.40 7.00
N CYS A 63 19.62 -4.59 6.67
CA CYS A 63 18.81 -5.71 7.13
C CYS A 63 19.38 -7.05 6.66
N LEU A 64 19.82 -7.15 5.41
CA LEU A 64 20.42 -8.36 4.83
C LEU A 64 21.70 -8.77 5.57
N GLU A 65 22.56 -7.80 5.89
CA GLU A 65 23.89 -8.07 6.43
C GLU A 65 23.94 -8.12 7.96
N ARG A 66 22.98 -7.49 8.64
CA ARG A 66 22.98 -7.31 10.10
C ARG A 66 21.70 -7.75 10.78
N GLY A 67 20.59 -7.89 10.06
CA GLY A 67 19.27 -8.26 10.60
C GLY A 67 19.08 -9.75 10.84
N GLN A 68 20.15 -10.51 11.04
CA GLN A 68 20.09 -11.88 11.57
C GLN A 68 20.59 -11.93 13.02
N ASP A 69 21.11 -10.82 13.54
CA ASP A 69 21.54 -10.69 14.92
C ASP A 69 20.33 -10.36 15.79
N ALA A 70 19.77 -11.37 16.45
CA ALA A 70 18.59 -11.25 17.31
C ALA A 70 18.76 -10.21 18.43
N ASN A 71 19.99 -9.87 18.81
CA ASN A 71 20.26 -8.84 19.82
C ASN A 71 20.29 -7.42 19.23
N ARG A 72 19.97 -7.25 17.94
CA ARG A 72 20.24 -6.02 17.21
C ARG A 72 19.07 -5.57 16.36
N LEU A 73 18.22 -4.78 17.00
CA LEU A 73 17.09 -4.13 16.37
C LEU A 73 17.56 -3.05 15.36
N ILE A 74 17.15 -3.20 14.09
CA ILE A 74 17.44 -2.25 13.01
C ILE A 74 16.19 -1.43 12.70
N LEU A 75 16.31 -0.11 12.80
CA LEU A 75 15.19 0.83 12.66
C LEU A 75 15.32 1.75 11.46
N PRO A 76 14.30 1.83 10.60
CA PRO A 76 14.27 2.83 9.55
C PRO A 76 14.01 4.23 10.14
N SER A 77 14.38 5.27 9.39
CA SER A 77 13.87 6.61 9.65
C SER A 77 12.41 6.74 9.21
N THR A 78 11.70 7.80 9.61
CA THR A 78 10.29 8.00 9.21
C THR A 78 10.10 7.97 7.69
N PRO A 79 10.87 8.69 6.85
CA PRO A 79 10.70 8.59 5.39
C PRO A 79 11.03 7.18 4.86
N VAL A 80 12.01 6.49 5.43
CA VAL A 80 12.36 5.13 4.99
C VAL A 80 11.28 4.12 5.41
N ALA A 81 10.68 4.31 6.59
CA ALA A 81 9.54 3.53 7.07
C ALA A 81 8.32 3.74 6.18
N ASP A 82 7.97 4.99 5.89
CA ASP A 82 6.87 5.37 5.00
C ASP A 82 7.04 4.71 3.61
N PHE A 83 8.25 4.78 3.03
CA PHE A 83 8.53 4.13 1.76
C PHE A 83 8.45 2.59 1.84
N TRP A 84 8.92 2.01 2.96
CA TRP A 84 8.82 0.58 3.20
C TRP A 84 7.36 0.14 3.35
N HIS A 85 6.52 0.90 4.05
CA HIS A 85 5.08 0.64 4.17
C HIS A 85 4.43 0.61 2.79
N LEU A 86 4.72 1.59 1.92
CA LEU A 86 4.21 1.59 0.54
C LEU A 86 4.68 0.35 -0.25
N HIS A 87 5.91 -0.11 -0.03
CA HIS A 87 6.39 -1.34 -0.63
C HIS A 87 5.61 -2.57 -0.13
N ILE A 88 5.41 -2.70 1.19
CA ILE A 88 4.63 -3.79 1.82
C ILE A 88 3.19 -3.84 1.27
N LEU A 89 2.57 -2.68 1.03
CA LEU A 89 1.21 -2.63 0.49
C LEU A 89 1.10 -3.27 -0.90
N ASP A 90 2.16 -3.26 -1.70
CA ASP A 90 2.24 -4.07 -2.92
C ASP A 90 2.68 -5.50 -2.57
N THR A 91 1.76 -6.25 -1.96
CA THR A 91 2.08 -7.52 -1.27
C THR A 91 2.76 -8.55 -2.16
N GLU A 92 2.37 -8.67 -3.43
CA GLU A 92 2.97 -9.64 -4.36
C GLU A 92 4.43 -9.25 -4.64
N LYS A 93 4.65 -8.01 -5.07
CA LYS A 93 5.97 -7.47 -5.32
C LYS A 93 6.87 -7.53 -4.08
N TYR A 94 6.34 -7.15 -2.92
CA TYR A 94 7.11 -7.15 -1.67
C TYR A 94 7.59 -8.55 -1.30
N ILE A 95 6.73 -9.56 -1.48
CA ILE A 95 7.07 -10.96 -1.20
C ILE A 95 8.10 -11.47 -2.19
N GLU A 96 7.93 -11.19 -3.48
CA GLU A 96 8.92 -11.54 -4.52
C GLU A 96 10.29 -10.92 -4.23
N ASP A 97 10.31 -9.62 -3.95
CA ASP A 97 11.53 -8.87 -3.66
C ASP A 97 12.19 -9.39 -2.37
N CYS A 98 11.41 -9.65 -1.31
CA CYS A 98 11.93 -10.24 -0.08
C CYS A 98 12.49 -11.64 -0.28
N GLN A 99 11.80 -12.48 -1.06
CA GLN A 99 12.27 -13.83 -1.36
C GLN A 99 13.61 -13.80 -2.10
N HIS A 100 13.82 -12.83 -2.97
CA HIS A 100 15.09 -12.65 -3.66
C HIS A 100 16.19 -12.07 -2.73
N CYS A 101 15.84 -11.05 -1.94
CA CYS A 101 16.79 -10.35 -1.07
C CYS A 101 17.22 -11.21 0.12
N PHE A 102 16.26 -11.79 0.83
CA PHE A 102 16.44 -12.39 2.15
C PHE A 102 16.23 -13.91 2.13
N GLY A 103 15.47 -14.43 1.15
CA GLY A 103 15.04 -15.84 1.12
C GLY A 103 13.80 -16.11 1.97
N SER A 104 13.28 -15.07 2.63
CA SER A 104 12.08 -15.07 3.45
C SER A 104 11.48 -13.67 3.48
N ILE A 105 10.26 -13.54 3.99
CA ILE A 105 9.60 -12.25 4.15
C ILE A 105 10.26 -11.50 5.32
N LEU A 106 10.66 -10.26 5.06
CA LEU A 106 11.09 -9.35 6.11
C LEU A 106 9.83 -8.82 6.81
N HIS A 107 9.47 -9.42 7.95
CA HIS A 107 8.22 -9.09 8.63
C HIS A 107 8.25 -7.69 9.26
N HIS A 108 7.17 -6.95 9.02
CA HIS A 108 6.84 -5.71 9.71
C HIS A 108 5.74 -6.00 10.76
N HIS A 109 5.86 -5.42 11.95
CA HIS A 109 4.89 -5.56 13.03
C HIS A 109 4.62 -4.22 13.75
N PHE A 110 3.46 -4.11 14.38
CA PHE A 110 3.14 -3.00 15.28
C PHE A 110 3.53 -3.38 16.71
N GLY A 111 4.65 -2.86 17.22
CA GLY A 111 5.03 -3.11 18.62
C GLY A 111 3.92 -2.68 19.58
N ARG A 112 3.53 -3.54 20.54
CA ARG A 112 2.75 -3.12 21.71
C ARG A 112 3.67 -2.24 22.57
N ARG A 113 3.19 -1.06 22.97
CA ARG A 113 4.02 -0.09 23.70
C ARG A 113 3.98 -0.30 25.21
N THR A 114 5.16 -0.26 25.83
CA THR A 114 5.39 0.27 27.19
C THR A 114 6.35 1.47 27.14
N ASP A 115 6.38 2.31 28.18
CA ASP A 115 7.27 3.48 28.27
C ASP A 115 8.76 3.10 28.26
N GLN A 116 9.09 1.93 28.82
CA GLN A 116 10.45 1.38 28.81
C GLN A 116 10.89 0.98 27.40
N ASP A 117 9.96 0.51 26.55
CA ASP A 117 10.26 0.18 25.16
C ASP A 117 10.75 1.43 24.43
N THR A 118 10.10 2.57 24.63
CA THR A 118 10.35 3.84 23.91
C THR A 118 11.78 4.39 24.08
N ALA A 119 12.37 4.29 25.27
CA ALA A 119 13.75 4.72 25.50
C ALA A 119 14.76 3.82 24.76
N ASN A 120 14.49 2.51 24.68
CA ASN A 120 15.32 1.56 23.95
C ASN A 120 15.28 1.81 22.44
N LEU A 121 14.19 2.38 21.91
CA LEU A 121 14.01 2.68 20.49
C LEU A 121 14.95 3.79 20.01
N GLN A 122 15.10 4.87 20.78
CA GLN A 122 16.00 5.97 20.42
C GLN A 122 17.45 5.50 20.37
N GLU A 123 17.84 4.65 21.33
CA GLU A 123 19.17 4.05 21.34
C GLU A 123 19.37 3.09 20.15
N ALA A 124 18.39 2.23 19.86
CA ALA A 124 18.42 1.33 18.70
C ALA A 124 18.48 2.10 17.37
N TYR A 125 17.79 3.23 17.26
CA TYR A 125 17.87 4.11 16.10
C TYR A 125 19.27 4.72 15.97
N GLY A 126 19.83 5.25 17.06
CA GLY A 126 21.21 5.77 17.09
C GLY A 126 22.23 4.70 16.67
N LYS A 127 22.06 3.46 17.14
CA LYS A 127 22.86 2.31 16.72
C LYS A 127 22.69 2.01 15.23
N THR A 128 21.49 2.10 14.69
CA THR A 128 21.22 1.92 13.26
C THR A 128 21.93 2.99 12.42
N VAL A 129 21.80 4.26 12.78
CA VAL A 129 22.48 5.38 12.10
C VAL A 129 24.01 5.25 12.16
N ALA A 130 24.56 4.76 13.28
CA ALA A 130 25.99 4.50 13.39
C ALA A 130 26.45 3.35 12.47
N LEU A 131 25.66 2.28 12.34
CA LEU A 131 25.95 1.17 11.44
C LEU A 131 26.02 1.60 9.98
N TYR A 132 25.17 2.53 9.55
CA TYR A 132 25.20 3.09 8.19
C TYR A 132 26.60 3.60 7.81
N GLY A 133 27.25 4.34 8.70
CA GLY A 133 28.60 4.84 8.48
C GLY A 133 29.61 3.71 8.24
N SER A 134 29.49 2.61 8.98
CA SER A 134 30.39 1.45 8.86
C SER A 134 30.14 0.57 7.63
N THR A 135 28.88 0.39 7.22
CA THR A 135 28.49 -0.53 6.12
C THR A 135 28.63 0.10 4.74
N SER A 136 28.46 1.42 4.65
CA SER A 136 28.39 2.16 3.39
C SER A 136 29.51 3.16 3.16
N GLY A 137 30.33 3.45 4.18
CA GLY A 137 31.41 4.45 4.12
C GLY A 137 30.92 5.89 3.94
N LYS A 138 29.61 6.14 3.96
CA LYS A 138 28.99 7.46 3.81
C LYS A 138 28.05 7.74 4.96
N LYS A 139 28.10 8.94 5.51
CA LYS A 139 27.12 9.40 6.51
C LYS A 139 25.72 9.41 5.88
N PRO A 140 24.68 8.94 6.59
CA PRO A 140 23.32 9.04 6.08
C PRO A 140 22.90 10.52 5.96
N PRO A 141 22.11 10.88 4.92
CA PRO A 141 21.71 12.26 4.69
C PRO A 141 20.69 12.73 5.74
N ALA A 142 20.88 13.93 6.28
CA ALA A 142 20.12 14.43 7.43
C ALA A 142 18.66 14.76 7.12
N ASP A 143 18.31 15.01 5.84
CA ASP A 143 16.92 15.20 5.42
C ASP A 143 16.11 13.89 5.43
N VAL A 144 16.77 12.73 5.39
CA VAL A 144 16.13 11.41 5.45
C VAL A 144 16.33 10.73 6.80
N TRP A 145 17.51 10.87 7.42
CA TRP A 145 17.91 10.22 8.68
C TRP A 145 18.16 11.23 9.81
N GLY A 146 17.39 12.31 9.81
CA GLY A 146 17.44 13.33 10.84
C GLY A 146 17.03 12.79 12.22
N PHE A 147 17.02 13.66 13.22
CA PHE A 147 16.48 13.30 14.52
C PHE A 147 15.00 12.93 14.40
N ILE A 148 14.63 11.82 15.03
CA ILE A 148 13.25 11.33 15.09
C ILE A 148 12.84 11.36 16.55
N PRO A 149 11.68 11.96 16.88
CA PRO A 149 11.13 11.86 18.22
C PRO A 149 10.88 10.39 18.60
N PRO A 150 11.07 9.99 19.87
CA PRO A 150 10.84 8.60 20.29
C PRO A 150 9.42 8.09 19.95
N SER A 151 8.43 8.97 19.93
CA SER A 151 7.04 8.68 19.52
C SER A 151 6.90 8.20 18.07
N ASP A 152 7.86 8.53 17.20
CA ASP A 152 7.80 8.32 15.75
C ASP A 152 8.66 7.13 15.32
N LEU A 153 9.66 6.77 16.13
CA LEU A 153 10.46 5.55 15.94
C LEU A 153 9.61 4.28 16.12
N ALA A 154 8.55 4.38 16.92
CA ALA A 154 7.78 3.23 17.37
C ALA A 154 7.00 2.47 16.27
N LEU A 155 7.10 2.92 15.02
CA LEU A 155 6.16 2.62 13.94
C LEU A 155 6.70 1.65 12.88
N ALA A 156 7.96 1.25 12.97
CA ALA A 156 8.57 0.30 12.04
C ALA A 156 9.67 -0.49 12.75
N TYR A 157 9.29 -1.58 13.40
CA TYR A 157 10.23 -2.54 13.97
C TYR A 157 10.28 -3.79 13.09
N LEU A 158 11.51 -4.25 12.87
CA LEU A 158 11.78 -5.62 12.46
C LEU A 158 11.65 -6.51 13.68
N ASP A 159 10.81 -7.54 13.58
CA ASP A 159 10.75 -8.56 14.61
C ASP A 159 11.91 -9.57 14.42
N HIS A 160 12.55 -9.91 15.53
CA HIS A 160 13.41 -11.08 15.65
C HIS A 160 12.71 -12.00 16.62
N ASP A 161 11.85 -12.87 16.10
CA ASP A 161 11.14 -13.95 16.80
C ASP A 161 11.08 -13.78 18.33
N ASP A 162 10.04 -13.08 18.82
CA ASP A 162 9.75 -13.06 20.25
C ASP A 162 9.30 -14.45 20.72
N HIS A 163 10.26 -15.22 21.20
CA HIS A 163 10.03 -16.27 22.19
C HIS A 163 9.66 -15.61 23.53
N GLY A 164 8.38 -15.28 23.75
CA GLY A 164 7.95 -15.00 25.13
C GLY A 164 6.76 -14.07 25.37
N ALA A 165 5.64 -14.23 24.65
CA ALA A 165 4.35 -13.81 25.19
C ALA A 165 3.70 -14.96 25.98
N GLU A 166 4.29 -15.32 27.13
CA GLU A 166 3.56 -16.03 28.20
C GLU A 166 2.53 -15.05 28.78
N ASP A 167 1.35 -14.97 28.16
CA ASP A 167 0.05 -14.69 28.79
C ASP A 167 -1.08 -14.58 27.73
N ALA A 168 -1.04 -15.44 26.70
CA ALA A 168 -2.19 -15.70 25.85
C ALA A 168 -3.05 -16.80 26.49
N ASN A 169 -4.24 -16.40 26.93
CA ASN A 169 -5.34 -17.23 27.43
C ASN A 169 -5.45 -18.63 26.76
N PRO A 170 -5.34 -19.75 27.51
CA PRO A 170 -5.21 -21.10 26.95
C PRO A 170 -6.58 -21.73 26.59
N SER A 171 -7.42 -21.03 25.83
CA SER A 171 -8.70 -21.60 25.36
C SER A 171 -9.01 -21.41 23.88
N HIS A 172 -8.06 -20.94 23.06
CA HIS A 172 -8.19 -21.09 21.61
C HIS A 172 -7.45 -22.35 21.17
N GLU A 173 -8.19 -23.46 21.13
CA GLU A 173 -7.79 -24.61 20.31
C GLU A 173 -7.50 -24.07 18.91
N THR A 174 -6.22 -24.10 18.50
CA THR A 174 -5.82 -23.85 17.13
C THR A 174 -6.49 -24.91 16.27
N PRO A 175 -7.48 -24.55 15.41
CA PRO A 175 -8.12 -25.55 14.59
C PRO A 175 -7.07 -26.10 13.64
N SER A 176 -6.80 -27.40 13.75
CA SER A 176 -6.09 -28.23 12.78
C SER A 176 -6.21 -27.65 11.36
N HIS A 177 -5.08 -27.53 10.65
CA HIS A 177 -4.91 -27.10 9.25
C HIS A 177 -5.80 -27.89 8.26
N THR A 178 -7.10 -27.77 8.41
CA THR A 178 -8.11 -28.30 7.52
C THR A 178 -8.48 -27.15 6.61
N VAL A 179 -8.19 -27.32 5.32
CA VAL A 179 -8.64 -26.42 4.27
C VAL A 179 -10.16 -26.31 4.40
N ARG A 180 -10.65 -25.18 4.92
CA ARG A 180 -12.08 -24.95 5.08
C ARG A 180 -12.71 -24.89 3.69
N ASN A 181 -13.86 -25.52 3.53
CA ASN A 181 -14.70 -25.24 2.36
C ASN A 181 -15.13 -23.75 2.38
N LYS A 182 -15.58 -23.22 1.24
CA LYS A 182 -15.92 -21.80 1.09
C LYS A 182 -16.90 -21.30 2.18
N ALA A 183 -17.87 -22.13 2.58
CA ALA A 183 -18.83 -21.79 3.64
C ALA A 183 -18.17 -21.67 5.03
N GLY A 184 -17.30 -22.62 5.40
CA GLY A 184 -16.57 -22.59 6.67
C GLY A 184 -15.56 -21.43 6.75
N ALA A 185 -14.93 -21.06 5.63
CA ALA A 185 -14.06 -19.88 5.54
C ALA A 185 -14.87 -18.58 5.68
N ARG A 186 -16.02 -18.47 5.00
CA ARG A 186 -16.94 -17.32 5.16
C ARG A 186 -17.37 -17.15 6.62
N GLN A 187 -17.76 -18.23 7.29
CA GLN A 187 -18.14 -18.18 8.70
C GLN A 187 -16.98 -17.71 9.58
N TRP A 188 -15.78 -18.24 9.35
CA TRP A 188 -14.59 -17.84 10.10
C TRP A 188 -14.29 -16.34 9.97
N ILE A 189 -14.28 -15.82 8.74
CA ILE A 189 -14.06 -14.38 8.46
C ILE A 189 -15.06 -13.54 9.26
N MET A 190 -16.33 -13.95 9.27
CA MET A 190 -17.40 -13.17 9.88
C MET A 190 -17.42 -13.22 11.41
N GLU A 191 -17.01 -14.34 12.01
CA GLU A 191 -17.23 -14.62 13.44
C GLU A 191 -15.94 -14.74 14.26
N HIS A 192 -14.82 -15.13 13.65
CA HIS A 192 -13.61 -15.57 14.37
C HIS A 192 -12.33 -14.85 13.96
N LEU A 193 -12.29 -14.18 12.80
CA LEU A 193 -11.15 -13.36 12.41
C LEU A 193 -10.94 -12.26 13.45
N ASP A 194 -9.87 -12.37 14.23
CA ASP A 194 -9.52 -11.39 15.24
C ASP A 194 -8.93 -10.14 14.58
N LEU A 195 -9.58 -9.00 14.77
CA LEU A 195 -9.17 -7.71 14.24
C LEU A 195 -8.85 -6.70 15.36
N GLU A 196 -8.75 -7.14 16.61
CA GLU A 196 -8.45 -6.26 17.74
C GLU A 196 -7.13 -5.49 17.57
N PRO A 197 -6.00 -6.11 17.16
CA PRO A 197 -4.77 -5.35 16.94
C PRO A 197 -4.90 -4.26 15.87
N ILE A 198 -5.68 -4.54 14.82
CA ILE A 198 -5.92 -3.59 13.72
C ILE A 198 -6.84 -2.45 14.19
N LEU A 199 -7.83 -2.74 15.05
CA LEU A 199 -8.67 -1.72 15.67
C LEU A 199 -7.84 -0.76 16.52
N VAL A 200 -6.93 -1.28 17.36
CA VAL A 200 -6.01 -0.46 18.16
C VAL A 200 -5.22 0.48 17.25
N LYS A 201 -4.66 -0.05 16.15
CA LYS A 201 -3.93 0.77 15.19
C LYS A 201 -4.82 1.85 14.56
N ALA A 202 -6.03 1.51 14.13
CA ALA A 202 -6.95 2.46 13.49
C ALA A 202 -7.43 3.60 14.41
N MET A 203 -7.41 3.36 15.73
CA MET A 203 -7.81 4.33 16.76
C MET A 203 -6.69 5.31 17.14
N ASP A 204 -5.44 5.05 16.76
CA ASP A 204 -4.31 5.94 17.05
C ASP A 204 -4.51 7.32 16.41
N ALA A 205 -4.76 8.33 17.25
CA ALA A 205 -5.09 9.69 16.83
C ALA A 205 -3.89 10.48 16.31
N GLU A 206 -2.67 10.11 16.73
CA GLU A 206 -1.48 10.81 16.28
C GLU A 206 -0.92 10.19 15.01
N LYS A 207 -1.03 8.85 14.88
CA LYS A 207 -0.27 8.09 13.89
C LYS A 207 -1.12 7.31 12.89
N SER A 208 -2.45 7.38 12.98
CA SER A 208 -3.33 6.79 11.97
C SER A 208 -4.49 7.72 11.61
N ASN A 209 -5.71 7.36 11.95
CA ASN A 209 -6.92 8.10 11.61
C ASN A 209 -7.63 8.69 12.83
N GLY A 210 -7.24 8.31 14.05
CA GLY A 210 -7.95 8.70 15.26
C GLY A 210 -9.41 8.29 15.25
N TRP A 211 -9.74 7.13 14.67
CA TRP A 211 -11.12 6.68 14.63
C TRP A 211 -11.62 6.39 16.04
N THR A 212 -12.87 6.76 16.32
CA THR A 212 -13.52 6.30 17.55
C THR A 212 -13.67 4.78 17.48
N LEU A 213 -13.61 4.10 18.63
CA LEU A 213 -13.80 2.64 18.69
C LEU A 213 -15.10 2.19 18.00
N GLY A 214 -16.18 2.96 18.17
CA GLY A 214 -17.46 2.67 17.53
C GLY A 214 -17.39 2.73 15.99
N PHE A 215 -16.70 3.73 15.44
CA PHE A 215 -16.50 3.84 14.00
C PHE A 215 -15.55 2.75 13.48
N ALA A 216 -14.42 2.53 14.15
CA ALA A 216 -13.44 1.51 13.79
C ALA A 216 -14.07 0.10 13.75
N ARG A 217 -14.92 -0.24 14.73
CA ARG A 217 -15.69 -1.51 14.73
C ARG A 217 -16.62 -1.65 13.54
N ARG A 218 -17.28 -0.57 13.13
CA ARG A 218 -18.12 -0.59 11.93
C ARG A 218 -17.30 -0.78 10.65
N VAL A 219 -16.16 -0.10 10.52
CA VAL A 219 -15.24 -0.31 9.39
C VAL A 219 -14.69 -1.74 9.38
N ALA A 220 -14.28 -2.28 10.52
CA ALA A 220 -13.84 -3.67 10.65
C ALA A 220 -14.93 -4.68 10.23
N GLN A 221 -16.19 -4.39 10.53
CA GLN A 221 -17.32 -5.21 10.07
C GLN A 221 -17.50 -5.16 8.55
N GLU A 222 -17.30 -4.00 7.93
CA GLU A 222 -17.33 -3.86 6.47
C GLU A 222 -16.10 -4.50 5.81
N TYR A 223 -14.94 -4.47 6.46
CA TYR A 223 -13.74 -5.17 6.02
C TYR A 223 -13.94 -6.69 5.99
N ARG A 224 -14.56 -7.28 7.03
CA ARG A 224 -14.97 -8.70 6.99
C ARG A 224 -15.85 -9.03 5.79
N ARG A 225 -16.82 -8.15 5.48
CA ARG A 225 -17.70 -8.33 4.31
C ARG A 225 -16.93 -8.23 3.00
N PHE A 226 -15.98 -7.31 2.90
CA PHE A 226 -15.08 -7.21 1.75
C PHE A 226 -14.26 -8.50 1.56
N LEU A 227 -13.65 -9.05 2.63
CA LEU A 227 -12.92 -10.32 2.57
C LEU A 227 -13.82 -11.48 2.11
N VAL A 228 -15.07 -11.53 2.55
CA VAL A 228 -16.04 -12.51 2.06
C VAL A 228 -16.32 -12.35 0.57
N LEU A 229 -16.45 -11.12 0.05
CA LEU A 229 -16.60 -10.90 -1.39
C LEU A 229 -15.38 -11.39 -2.16
N CYS A 230 -14.16 -11.08 -1.69
CA CYS A 230 -12.93 -11.61 -2.27
C CYS A 230 -12.92 -13.14 -2.27
N LEU A 231 -13.28 -13.78 -1.15
CA LEU A 231 -13.35 -15.24 -1.03
C LEU A 231 -14.34 -15.85 -2.02
N GLU A 232 -15.52 -15.24 -2.17
CA GLU A 232 -16.59 -15.76 -3.01
C GLU A 232 -16.29 -15.63 -4.50
N HIS A 233 -15.57 -14.58 -4.88
CA HIS A 233 -15.25 -14.25 -6.27
C HIS A 233 -13.79 -14.54 -6.69
N ARG A 234 -12.95 -15.11 -5.82
CA ARG A 234 -11.51 -15.39 -6.11
C ARG A 234 -11.21 -16.21 -7.36
N GLN A 235 -12.17 -17.01 -7.83
CA GLN A 235 -12.02 -17.86 -9.03
C GLN A 235 -12.57 -17.19 -10.29
N ASP A 236 -13.19 -16.03 -10.14
CA ASP A 236 -13.81 -15.29 -11.21
C ASP A 236 -12.86 -14.20 -11.71
N THR A 237 -12.06 -14.55 -12.72
CA THR A 237 -11.11 -13.62 -13.34
C THR A 237 -11.79 -12.44 -14.05
N ASN A 238 -13.11 -12.47 -14.22
CA ASN A 238 -13.86 -11.38 -14.84
C ASN A 238 -14.36 -10.33 -13.85
N HIS A 239 -14.28 -10.59 -12.54
CA HIS A 239 -14.83 -9.72 -11.51
C HIS A 239 -13.78 -9.42 -10.44
N LEU A 240 -13.17 -8.24 -10.55
CA LEU A 240 -12.37 -7.65 -9.48
C LEU A 240 -13.29 -7.10 -8.38
N VAL A 241 -12.87 -7.20 -7.13
CA VAL A 241 -13.57 -6.62 -5.98
C VAL A 241 -12.70 -5.50 -5.44
N VAL A 242 -13.23 -4.27 -5.39
CA VAL A 242 -12.49 -3.12 -4.88
C VAL A 242 -13.16 -2.56 -3.61
N PRO A 243 -12.40 -2.31 -2.53
CA PRO A 243 -12.95 -1.77 -1.31
C PRO A 243 -13.31 -0.28 -1.44
N SER A 244 -14.06 0.25 -0.47
CA SER A 244 -14.12 1.71 -0.26
C SER A 244 -12.82 2.21 0.35
N LYS A 245 -12.51 3.51 0.20
CA LYS A 245 -11.28 4.10 0.80
C LYS A 245 -11.13 3.82 2.30
N LEU A 246 -12.24 3.78 3.06
CA LEU A 246 -12.22 3.48 4.49
C LEU A 246 -11.91 2.00 4.78
N VAL A 247 -12.50 1.09 4.00
CA VAL A 247 -12.22 -0.35 4.13
C VAL A 247 -10.81 -0.68 3.65
N ASP A 248 -10.35 -0.02 2.58
CA ASP A 248 -8.99 -0.14 2.04
C ASP A 248 -7.95 0.29 3.08
N LYS A 249 -8.16 1.44 3.73
CA LYS A 249 -7.26 1.91 4.78
C LYS A 249 -7.19 0.97 5.98
N PHE A 250 -8.30 0.33 6.35
CA PHE A 250 -8.29 -0.70 7.38
C PHE A 250 -7.55 -1.97 6.91
N TRP A 251 -7.68 -2.33 5.64
CA TRP A 251 -6.93 -3.43 5.03
C TRP A 251 -5.43 -3.14 5.03
N HIS A 252 -4.99 -1.91 4.75
CA HIS A 252 -3.59 -1.51 4.84
C HIS A 252 -3.02 -1.74 6.24
N PHE A 253 -3.75 -1.36 7.30
CA PHE A 253 -3.32 -1.64 8.66
C PHE A 253 -3.17 -3.15 8.91
N HIS A 254 -4.08 -3.97 8.39
CA HIS A 254 -3.94 -5.42 8.49
C HIS A 254 -2.68 -5.91 7.75
N ILE A 255 -2.47 -5.51 6.50
CA ILE A 255 -1.30 -5.87 5.68
C ILE A 255 0.02 -5.49 6.36
N LEU A 256 0.08 -4.30 6.97
CA LEU A 256 1.27 -3.82 7.67
C LEU A 256 1.60 -4.64 8.92
N ASP A 257 0.63 -5.34 9.53
CA ASP A 257 0.92 -6.44 10.45
C ASP A 257 1.17 -7.73 9.65
N THR A 258 2.30 -7.75 8.93
CA THR A 258 2.56 -8.71 7.84
C THR A 258 2.42 -10.17 8.27
N LYS A 259 2.89 -10.53 9.47
CA LYS A 259 2.81 -11.90 9.99
C LYS A 259 1.37 -12.31 10.22
N LYS A 260 0.61 -11.49 10.96
CA LYS A 260 -0.82 -11.71 11.20
C LYS A 260 -1.62 -11.76 9.90
N TYR A 261 -1.34 -10.86 8.96
CA TYR A 261 -2.01 -10.82 7.67
C TYR A 261 -1.84 -12.12 6.88
N ILE A 262 -0.61 -12.64 6.83
CA ILE A 262 -0.29 -13.89 6.13
C ILE A 262 -0.96 -15.07 6.80
N GLU A 263 -0.91 -15.16 8.14
CA GLU A 263 -1.59 -16.20 8.91
C GLU A 263 -3.11 -16.18 8.68
N ASP A 264 -3.74 -15.02 8.83
CA ASP A 264 -5.17 -14.83 8.62
C ASP A 264 -5.57 -15.14 7.17
N CYS A 265 -4.75 -14.73 6.18
CA CYS A 265 -4.98 -15.07 4.77
C CYS A 265 -4.88 -16.58 4.53
N GLN A 266 -3.91 -17.26 5.13
CA GLN A 266 -3.77 -18.70 5.01
C GLN A 266 -5.00 -19.43 5.59
N HIS A 267 -5.55 -18.93 6.70
CA HIS A 267 -6.79 -19.46 7.28
C HIS A 267 -8.05 -19.16 6.45
N CYS A 268 -8.14 -17.95 5.88
CA CYS A 268 -9.31 -17.49 5.11
C CYS A 268 -9.36 -18.05 3.68
N PHE A 269 -8.23 -17.94 2.97
CA PHE A 269 -8.15 -18.13 1.53
C PHE A 269 -7.30 -19.36 1.16
N GLY A 270 -6.39 -19.79 2.05
CA GLY A 270 -5.38 -20.82 1.75
C GLY A 270 -4.17 -20.30 0.97
N SER A 271 -4.14 -18.99 0.73
CA SER A 271 -3.08 -18.24 0.07
C SER A 271 -3.18 -16.78 0.49
N ILE A 272 -2.17 -15.97 0.16
CA ILE A 272 -2.21 -14.53 0.41
C ILE A 272 -3.23 -13.88 -0.52
N LEU A 273 -4.09 -13.03 0.03
CA LEU A 273 -4.92 -12.14 -0.77
C LEU A 273 -4.06 -10.96 -1.18
N HIS A 274 -3.58 -10.93 -2.43
CA HIS A 274 -2.68 -9.87 -2.87
C HIS A 274 -3.41 -8.53 -3.01
N HIS A 275 -2.78 -7.48 -2.50
CA HIS A 275 -3.19 -6.09 -2.66
C HIS A 275 -2.32 -5.40 -3.70
N PHE A 276 -2.96 -4.66 -4.61
CA PHE A 276 -2.32 -3.89 -5.68
C PHE A 276 -2.66 -2.40 -5.53
N PRO A 277 -1.76 -1.58 -4.95
CA PRO A 277 -2.07 -0.21 -4.51
C PRO A 277 -2.18 0.83 -5.64
N TYR A 278 -1.95 0.44 -6.90
CA TYR A 278 -1.86 1.38 -8.03
C TYR A 278 -3.08 1.36 -8.96
N PHE A 279 -4.12 0.58 -8.65
CA PHE A 279 -5.32 0.54 -9.48
C PHE A 279 -6.02 1.90 -9.47
N GLY A 280 -6.22 2.47 -10.67
CA GLY A 280 -6.76 3.81 -10.85
C GLY A 280 -5.71 4.91 -11.05
N MET A 281 -4.42 4.60 -10.90
CA MET A 281 -3.33 5.59 -10.98
C MET A 281 -2.64 5.63 -12.35
N ARG A 282 -2.98 4.72 -13.27
CA ARG A 282 -2.30 4.55 -14.57
C ARG A 282 -3.00 5.29 -15.71
N GLY A 283 -3.44 6.51 -15.44
CA GLY A 283 -4.14 7.40 -16.38
C GLY A 283 -5.66 7.23 -16.37
N ASP A 284 -6.34 8.09 -17.13
CA ASP A 284 -7.80 8.28 -17.09
C ASP A 284 -8.60 6.99 -17.27
N GLN A 285 -8.15 6.11 -18.17
CA GLN A 285 -8.85 4.84 -18.41
C GLN A 285 -8.78 3.91 -17.20
N ASP A 286 -7.65 3.85 -16.50
CA ASP A 286 -7.49 3.04 -15.29
C ASP A 286 -8.35 3.60 -14.16
N ALA A 287 -8.44 4.93 -14.04
CA ALA A 287 -9.33 5.60 -13.10
C ALA A 287 -10.82 5.31 -13.39
N ILE A 288 -11.22 5.30 -14.65
CA ILE A 288 -12.57 4.89 -15.07
C ILE A 288 -12.82 3.42 -14.70
N ASN A 289 -11.86 2.53 -14.99
CA ASN A 289 -11.97 1.11 -14.67
C ASN A 289 -12.15 0.89 -13.16
N LEU A 290 -11.35 1.55 -12.32
CA LEU A 290 -11.51 1.52 -10.86
C LEU A 290 -12.93 1.92 -10.46
N TRP A 291 -13.46 2.99 -11.05
CA TRP A 291 -14.79 3.49 -10.75
C TRP A 291 -15.86 2.48 -11.16
N GLU A 292 -15.78 1.90 -12.37
CA GLU A 292 -16.71 0.86 -12.84
C GLU A 292 -16.68 -0.37 -11.93
N THR A 293 -15.49 -0.88 -11.58
CA THR A 293 -15.31 -2.02 -10.66
C THR A 293 -15.85 -1.71 -9.26
N TYR A 294 -15.74 -0.47 -8.79
CA TYR A 294 -16.34 -0.04 -7.53
C TYR A 294 -17.87 -0.16 -7.54
N TYR A 295 -18.52 0.17 -8.66
CA TYR A 295 -19.97 -0.06 -8.80
C TYR A 295 -20.33 -1.53 -8.91
N GLU A 296 -19.54 -2.33 -9.62
CA GLU A 296 -19.74 -3.78 -9.69
C GLU A 296 -19.64 -4.41 -8.30
N THR A 297 -18.72 -3.93 -7.44
CA THR A 297 -18.59 -4.38 -6.05
C THR A 297 -19.88 -4.21 -5.26
N PHE A 298 -20.68 -3.15 -5.51
CA PHE A 298 -21.98 -3.00 -4.86
C PHE A 298 -23.03 -4.03 -5.30
N VAL A 299 -22.95 -4.49 -6.54
CA VAL A 299 -23.81 -5.56 -7.06
C VAL A 299 -23.46 -6.87 -6.34
N LEU A 300 -22.17 -7.18 -6.24
CA LEU A 300 -21.67 -8.36 -5.53
C LEU A 300 -22.04 -8.30 -4.04
N TYR A 301 -21.82 -7.14 -3.40
CA TYR A 301 -22.18 -6.90 -2.01
C TYR A 301 -23.68 -7.16 -1.75
N ARG A 302 -24.56 -6.61 -2.60
CA ARG A 302 -26.01 -6.83 -2.46
C ARG A 302 -26.37 -8.30 -2.64
N SER A 303 -25.75 -8.98 -3.59
CA SER A 303 -25.95 -10.42 -3.82
C SER A 303 -25.55 -11.24 -2.59
N ALA A 304 -24.39 -10.95 -2.00
CA ALA A 304 -23.83 -11.72 -0.89
C ALA A 304 -24.51 -11.44 0.47
N PHE A 305 -25.08 -10.25 0.68
CA PHE A 305 -25.58 -9.82 2.00
C PHE A 305 -27.05 -9.35 2.00
N GLY A 306 -27.73 -9.32 0.85
CA GLY A 306 -29.14 -8.94 0.73
C GLY A 306 -29.44 -7.46 0.97
N LYS A 307 -28.42 -6.62 1.20
CA LYS A 307 -28.57 -5.19 1.51
C LYS A 307 -27.46 -4.36 0.87
N GLN A 308 -27.68 -3.05 0.76
CA GLN A 308 -26.62 -2.11 0.37
C GLN A 308 -25.62 -1.91 1.51
N PRO A 309 -24.34 -1.63 1.20
CA PRO A 309 -23.38 -1.25 2.22
C PRO A 309 -23.71 0.14 2.80
N PRO A 310 -23.33 0.41 4.06
CA PRO A 310 -23.62 1.67 4.73
C PRO A 310 -22.89 2.84 4.04
N ALA A 311 -23.62 3.87 3.65
CA ALA A 311 -23.14 4.94 2.77
C ALA A 311 -22.06 5.85 3.37
N ASP A 312 -21.94 5.88 4.70
CA ASP A 312 -20.90 6.62 5.41
C ASP A 312 -19.55 5.87 5.44
N ILE A 313 -19.55 4.55 5.18
CA ILE A 313 -18.33 3.76 4.99
C ILE A 313 -18.07 3.48 3.51
N TRP A 314 -19.14 3.30 2.74
CA TRP A 314 -19.12 3.07 1.31
C TRP A 314 -19.83 4.20 0.56
N PRO A 315 -19.14 5.31 0.29
CA PRO A 315 -19.70 6.42 -0.49
C PRO A 315 -20.30 5.94 -1.81
N HIS A 316 -21.35 6.62 -2.26
CA HIS A 316 -22.08 6.31 -3.50
C HIS A 316 -22.91 5.00 -3.49
N SER A 317 -22.94 4.22 -2.40
CA SER A 317 -23.77 3.00 -2.33
C SER A 317 -25.26 3.26 -2.62
N LYS A 318 -25.79 4.43 -2.22
CA LYS A 318 -27.17 4.85 -2.51
C LYS A 318 -27.40 5.24 -3.97
N THR A 319 -26.39 5.79 -4.65
CA THR A 319 -26.48 6.27 -6.04
C THR A 319 -26.10 5.19 -7.05
N ALA A 320 -25.35 4.18 -6.64
CA ALA A 320 -24.93 3.04 -7.44
C ALA A 320 -26.04 2.32 -8.18
N LEU A 321 -27.15 2.04 -7.49
CA LEU A 321 -28.30 1.39 -8.09
C LEU A 321 -28.95 2.24 -9.18
N LYS A 322 -28.97 3.57 -9.02
CA LYS A 322 -29.52 4.49 -10.03
C LYS A 322 -28.64 4.51 -11.29
N TYR A 323 -27.32 4.48 -11.12
CA TYR A 323 -26.38 4.35 -12.24
C TYR A 323 -26.57 3.01 -12.96
N TRP A 324 -26.52 1.89 -12.24
CA TRP A 324 -26.63 0.56 -12.85
C TRP A 324 -27.99 0.31 -13.53
N SER A 325 -29.09 0.85 -12.99
CA SER A 325 -30.41 0.77 -13.64
C SER A 325 -30.46 1.47 -15.00
N ARG A 326 -29.56 2.44 -15.25
CA ARG A 326 -29.46 3.20 -16.51
C ARG A 326 -28.48 2.59 -17.50
N VAL A 327 -27.42 1.94 -17.02
CA VAL A 327 -26.31 1.42 -17.86
C VAL A 327 -26.35 -0.12 -18.03
N GLY A 328 -27.03 -0.84 -17.14
CA GLY A 328 -26.88 -2.28 -16.93
C GLY A 328 -27.62 -3.24 -17.87
N GLN A 329 -28.51 -2.79 -18.76
CA GLN A 329 -29.21 -3.70 -19.69
C GLN A 329 -28.40 -4.07 -20.94
N THR A 330 -27.40 -3.27 -21.34
CA THR A 330 -26.73 -3.45 -22.64
C THR A 330 -25.43 -4.27 -22.54
N ARG A 331 -24.81 -4.40 -21.36
CA ARG A 331 -23.39 -4.81 -21.24
C ARG A 331 -23.15 -6.23 -20.72
N MET A 332 -24.09 -6.86 -20.01
CA MET A 332 -23.95 -8.27 -19.55
C MET A 332 -23.84 -9.28 -20.71
N LEU A 333 -24.29 -8.92 -21.92
CA LEU A 333 -24.20 -9.79 -23.11
C LEU A 333 -22.86 -9.67 -23.85
N SER A 334 -22.08 -8.61 -23.64
CA SER A 334 -20.87 -8.33 -24.43
C SER A 334 -19.59 -8.96 -23.89
N ARG A 335 -19.53 -9.33 -22.59
CA ARG A 335 -18.33 -9.89 -21.96
C ARG A 335 -18.10 -11.39 -22.24
N ARG A 336 -18.99 -12.07 -22.97
CA ARG A 336 -18.77 -13.46 -23.44
C ARG A 336 -17.70 -13.60 -24.54
N GLY A 337 -17.03 -12.51 -24.94
CA GLY A 337 -16.14 -12.52 -26.10
C GLY A 337 -14.85 -11.69 -26.03
N ALA A 338 -14.37 -11.27 -24.85
CA ALA A 338 -13.12 -10.51 -24.76
C ALA A 338 -11.98 -11.38 -24.23
N ARG A 339 -11.04 -11.74 -25.10
CA ARG A 339 -9.81 -12.49 -24.80
C ARG A 339 -8.60 -11.57 -24.48
N GLU A 340 -8.81 -10.27 -24.27
CA GLU A 340 -7.73 -9.27 -24.22
C GLU A 340 -7.35 -8.81 -22.80
N ASP A 341 -7.95 -9.37 -21.75
CA ASP A 341 -7.70 -8.93 -20.36
C ASP A 341 -6.37 -9.46 -19.77
N ALA A 342 -5.58 -10.22 -20.54
CA ALA A 342 -4.22 -10.66 -20.20
C ALA A 342 -3.14 -9.56 -20.40
N GLU A 343 -3.55 -8.31 -20.63
CA GLU A 343 -2.67 -7.14 -20.73
C GLU A 343 -2.61 -6.31 -19.44
N PHE A 344 -3.46 -6.61 -18.46
CA PHE A 344 -3.57 -5.89 -17.17
C PHE A 344 -2.25 -5.89 -16.36
N ASP A 345 -1.45 -6.95 -16.52
CA ASP A 345 -0.21 -7.22 -15.78
C ASP A 345 1.06 -6.63 -16.45
N ARG A 346 1.03 -6.39 -17.78
CA ARG A 346 2.24 -6.01 -18.55
C ARG A 346 2.54 -4.50 -18.61
N ARG A 347 1.65 -3.64 -18.10
CA ARG A 347 1.84 -2.18 -18.09
C ARG A 347 2.34 -1.70 -16.73
N ARG A 348 3.54 -2.14 -16.34
CA ARG A 348 4.32 -1.46 -15.29
C ARG A 348 4.63 -0.04 -15.76
N PRO A 349 4.27 1.03 -15.01
CA PRO A 349 4.60 2.38 -15.40
C PRO A 349 6.12 2.53 -15.38
N ARG A 350 6.74 2.76 -16.55
CA ARG A 350 8.12 3.25 -16.62
C ARG A 350 8.05 4.78 -16.59
N LEU A 351 8.73 5.43 -15.67
CA LEU A 351 9.04 6.86 -15.79
C LEU A 351 9.96 6.99 -16.99
N ALA A 352 9.48 7.66 -18.03
CA ALA A 352 10.35 8.07 -19.13
C ALA A 352 11.43 9.01 -18.55
N ASP A 353 12.70 8.63 -18.73
CA ASP A 353 13.86 9.44 -18.37
C ASP A 353 13.88 10.70 -19.28
N PRO A 354 13.79 11.93 -18.75
CA PRO A 354 14.06 13.11 -19.54
C PRO A 354 15.58 13.17 -19.77
N GLY A 355 16.02 12.54 -20.85
CA GLY A 355 17.42 12.31 -21.17
C GLY A 355 18.31 13.54 -21.01
N LEU A 356 19.39 13.36 -20.24
CA LEU A 356 20.62 14.14 -20.36
C LEU A 356 21.53 13.45 -21.38
N PRO A 357 22.00 14.12 -22.44
CA PRO A 357 23.23 13.71 -23.09
C PRO A 357 24.43 14.38 -22.41
N MET A 358 25.35 13.54 -21.96
CA MET A 358 26.74 13.90 -21.69
C MET A 358 27.37 14.53 -22.94
N ASN A 359 27.78 15.80 -22.85
CA ASN A 359 28.98 16.38 -23.48
C ASN A 359 29.19 17.84 -22.99
N SER A 360 30.44 18.23 -22.75
CA SER A 360 30.93 19.60 -22.49
C SER A 360 32.20 19.82 -23.32
N PRO A 361 32.70 21.05 -23.58
CA PRO A 361 32.19 22.40 -23.27
C PRO A 361 32.15 23.35 -24.49
N THR A 362 31.55 24.56 -24.35
CA THR A 362 32.11 25.91 -24.64
C THR A 362 31.05 26.97 -25.05
N LEU A 363 31.03 28.07 -24.28
CA LEU A 363 30.63 29.48 -24.54
C LEU A 363 29.23 29.90 -25.07
N MET A 364 28.58 30.67 -24.19
CA MET A 364 27.91 31.97 -24.36
C MET A 364 26.50 32.11 -24.98
N SER A 365 25.70 32.80 -24.14
CA SER A 365 24.77 33.90 -24.38
C SER A 365 23.34 33.63 -24.85
N ASP A 366 22.45 34.09 -23.96
CA ASP A 366 21.24 34.88 -24.23
C ASP A 366 19.86 34.23 -24.29
N ALA A 367 19.04 34.82 -23.40
CA ALA A 367 17.65 35.24 -23.57
C ALA A 367 16.58 34.35 -22.93
N ALA A 368 16.24 34.75 -21.71
CA ALA A 368 14.95 34.54 -21.09
C ALA A 368 13.80 34.97 -22.01
N LYS A 369 12.77 34.12 -22.15
CA LYS A 369 11.37 34.54 -22.24
C LYS A 369 10.48 33.56 -21.49
N THR A 370 9.97 34.06 -20.38
CA THR A 370 8.81 33.56 -19.64
C THR A 370 7.58 33.49 -20.55
N GLY A 371 6.97 32.31 -20.68
CA GLY A 371 5.65 32.12 -21.24
C GLY A 371 4.73 31.51 -20.19
N GLU A 372 3.83 32.33 -19.65
CA GLU A 372 2.75 31.90 -18.76
C GLU A 372 1.89 30.82 -19.42
N ILE A 373 1.68 29.69 -18.72
CA ILE A 373 0.69 28.68 -19.11
C ILE A 373 -0.63 29.08 -18.44
N ARG A 374 -1.59 29.49 -19.26
CA ARG A 374 -2.96 29.82 -18.88
C ARG A 374 -3.82 28.57 -19.03
N TRP A 375 -4.45 28.11 -17.94
CA TRP A 375 -5.41 27.00 -17.97
C TRP A 375 -6.81 27.53 -18.25
N GLU A 376 -7.39 27.18 -19.39
CA GLU A 376 -8.81 27.44 -19.67
C GLU A 376 -9.43 26.23 -20.39
N THR A 377 -10.20 25.42 -19.64
CA THR A 377 -11.63 25.09 -19.87
C THR A 377 -12.03 23.67 -19.44
N ASP A 378 -13.05 23.62 -18.58
CA ASP A 378 -13.62 22.47 -17.85
C ASP A 378 -14.54 21.57 -18.69
N ARG A 379 -14.03 20.85 -19.69
CA ARG A 379 -14.82 19.81 -20.39
C ARG A 379 -13.97 18.63 -20.85
N VAL A 380 -14.37 17.41 -20.48
CA VAL A 380 -13.94 16.19 -21.17
C VAL A 380 -15.05 15.77 -22.13
N LYS A 381 -14.71 15.59 -23.41
CA LYS A 381 -15.60 14.99 -24.42
C LYS A 381 -15.41 13.48 -24.41
N VAL A 382 -16.51 12.74 -24.26
CA VAL A 382 -16.55 11.29 -24.52
C VAL A 382 -17.64 11.05 -25.56
N GLY A 383 -17.24 10.93 -26.83
CA GLY A 383 -18.17 10.91 -27.96
C GLY A 383 -19.03 12.17 -28.04
N ASP A 384 -20.32 12.01 -28.38
CA ASP A 384 -21.28 13.13 -28.53
C ASP A 384 -21.86 13.65 -27.20
N ASN A 385 -21.48 13.06 -26.06
CA ASN A 385 -21.95 13.51 -24.75
C ASN A 385 -20.89 14.31 -24.01
N SER A 386 -21.32 15.43 -23.42
CA SER A 386 -20.49 16.26 -22.54
C SER A 386 -21.00 16.15 -21.10
N VAL A 387 -20.10 15.83 -20.17
CA VAL A 387 -20.38 15.80 -18.73
C VAL A 387 -19.64 16.96 -18.07
N ARG A 388 -20.35 17.73 -17.24
CA ARG A 388 -19.82 18.89 -16.51
C ARG A 388 -19.35 18.42 -15.13
N LEU A 389 -18.07 18.59 -14.81
CA LEU A 389 -17.58 18.37 -13.45
C LEU A 389 -17.85 19.63 -12.58
N PRO A 390 -18.17 19.48 -11.28
CA PRO A 390 -18.36 20.63 -10.40
C PRO A 390 -17.02 21.23 -9.98
N VAL A 391 -16.74 22.46 -10.40
CA VAL A 391 -15.56 23.24 -9.99
C VAL A 391 -15.98 24.29 -8.94
N LYS A 392 -15.32 24.33 -7.79
CA LYS A 392 -15.29 25.50 -6.89
C LYS A 392 -13.90 26.13 -6.98
N LYS A 393 -13.84 27.40 -7.37
CA LYS A 393 -12.63 28.24 -7.31
C LYS A 393 -12.32 28.57 -5.85
N ASN A 394 -11.08 28.35 -5.41
CA ASN A 394 -10.52 28.98 -4.23
C ASN A 394 -9.26 29.74 -4.64
N GLU A 395 -9.31 31.07 -4.56
CA GLU A 395 -8.15 31.96 -4.61
C GLU A 395 -7.80 32.33 -3.15
N ALA A 396 -6.56 32.03 -2.72
CA ALA A 396 -5.68 32.90 -1.89
C ALA A 396 -4.61 32.07 -1.14
N MET A 397 -3.37 32.55 -1.25
CA MET A 397 -2.16 32.05 -0.58
C MET A 397 -2.15 32.27 0.95
N GLY A 398 -1.45 31.38 1.66
CA GLY A 398 -0.93 31.64 3.01
C GLY A 398 -0.67 30.36 3.82
N TYR A 399 0.59 29.96 3.97
CA TYR A 399 1.04 28.84 4.80
C TYR A 399 0.54 28.93 6.25
N ILE A 400 -0.31 27.98 6.70
CA ILE A 400 -0.35 27.40 8.05
C ILE A 400 -0.91 25.96 7.94
N ILE A 401 -0.18 24.98 8.46
CA ILE A 401 -0.61 23.59 8.70
C ILE A 401 -1.65 23.57 9.84
N VAL A 402 -2.89 23.11 9.61
CA VAL A 402 -3.76 22.43 10.60
C VAL A 402 -4.81 21.55 9.86
N MET A 403 -5.03 20.34 10.38
CA MET A 403 -6.14 19.42 10.06
C MET A 403 -7.55 20.04 10.21
N ILE A 404 -8.58 19.33 9.70
CA ILE A 404 -9.99 19.19 10.18
C ILE A 404 -11.11 19.48 9.13
N PHE A 405 -11.85 18.38 8.83
CA PHE A 405 -13.29 18.18 8.53
C PHE A 405 -14.09 19.09 7.56
N PHE A 406 -15.00 18.45 6.81
CA PHE A 406 -16.39 18.93 6.65
C PHE A 406 -17.43 17.80 6.46
N PHE A 407 -18.24 17.53 7.51
CA PHE A 407 -19.71 17.47 7.41
C PHE A 407 -20.21 18.94 7.43
N THR A 408 -21.31 19.44 6.84
CA THR A 408 -22.71 18.98 6.75
C THR A 408 -23.51 19.98 5.86
N LEU A 409 -24.67 19.53 5.31
CA LEU A 409 -25.89 20.27 4.88
C LEU A 409 -25.78 21.08 3.55
N VAL A 410 -26.62 20.87 2.54
CA VAL A 410 -28.07 20.56 2.44
C VAL A 410 -28.34 19.47 1.41
#